data_AF-A0A371FER6-F1
#
_entry.id   AF-A0A371FER6-F1
#
_cell.length_a   1.000
_cell.length_b   1.000
_cell.length_c   1.000
_cell.angle_alpha   90.00
_cell.angle_beta   90.00
_cell.angle_gamma   90.00
#
_symmetry.space_group_name_H-M   'P 1'
#
loop_
_entity.id
_entity.type
_entity.pdbx_description
1 polymer ?
#
loop_
_entity_poly.entity_id
_entity_poly.type
_entity_poly.pdbx_seq_one_letter_code
_entity_poly.pdbx_strand_id
1 'polypeptide(L)'
;MPYLMAFLLKKYICSSLLALKQNKSFVCKLHKASQAWFERLTFALLHLGFVSSKCDPSLFTLSQGNHHVIMLVYVDDIIITGDQLSLIQHYISKLNTQFALKELGNLEYFLGIEVHHLQNGSLFLSQTKYV
;
A
#
# COMPACT_ATOMS: atom_id res chain seq x y z
N MET A 1 -3.64 7.15 22.18
CA MET A 1 -2.91 7.04 20.90
C MET A 1 -3.87 7.40 19.76
N PRO A 2 -4.17 8.69 19.49
CA PRO A 2 -5.32 9.06 18.67
C PRO A 2 -5.02 9.38 17.19
N TYR A 3 -3.81 9.10 16.67
CA TYR A 3 -3.43 9.57 15.32
C TYR A 3 -2.91 8.46 14.41
N LEU A 4 -3.49 7.27 14.46
CA LEU A 4 -3.19 6.24 13.46
C LEU A 4 -3.87 6.62 12.14
N MET A 5 -3.25 7.52 11.38
CA MET A 5 -3.75 7.92 10.07
C MET A 5 -3.36 6.85 9.06
N ALA A 6 -4.33 6.23 8.40
CA ALA A 6 -4.10 5.22 7.37
C ALA A 6 -4.52 5.78 6.01
N PHE A 7 -3.61 5.74 5.04
CA PHE A 7 -3.85 6.15 3.65
C PHE A 7 -3.79 4.93 2.74
N LEU A 8 -4.75 4.87 1.82
CA LEU A 8 -4.81 3.83 0.79
C LEU A 8 -4.22 4.38 -0.51
N LEU A 9 -3.23 3.66 -1.04
CA LEU A 9 -2.65 3.92 -2.35
C LEU A 9 -2.98 2.75 -3.27
N LYS A 10 -3.39 3.04 -4.50
CA LYS A 10 -3.60 2.02 -5.51
C LYS A 10 -2.55 2.09 -6.59
N LYS A 11 -2.01 0.94 -6.96
CA LYS A 11 -1.15 0.83 -8.13
C LYS A 11 -1.92 1.27 -9.38
N TYR A 12 -1.47 2.37 -10.00
CA TYR A 12 -1.92 2.68 -11.34
C TYR A 12 -1.02 1.92 -12.31
N ILE A 13 -1.60 0.97 -13.04
CA ILE A 13 -0.87 0.26 -14.08
C ILE A 13 -0.57 1.26 -15.20
N CYS A 14 0.64 1.83 -15.18
CA CYS A 14 1.19 2.56 -16.32
C CYS A 14 1.31 1.57 -17.50
N SER A 15 0.88 2.02 -18.68
CA SER A 15 0.63 1.29 -19.93
C SER A 15 1.77 0.43 -20.52
N SER A 16 2.81 0.05 -19.79
CA SER A 16 3.80 -0.93 -20.28
C SER A 16 3.22 -2.35 -20.40
N LEU A 17 2.07 -2.64 -19.76
CA LEU A 17 1.30 -3.86 -19.98
C LEU A 17 0.50 -3.84 -21.30
N LEU A 18 0.32 -2.68 -21.96
CA LEU A 18 -0.29 -2.62 -23.30
C LEU A 18 0.66 -3.11 -24.40
N ALA A 19 1.97 -3.23 -24.14
CA ALA A 19 2.95 -3.66 -25.13
C ALA A 19 2.91 -5.17 -25.45
N LEU A 20 2.11 -5.97 -24.73
CA LEU A 20 2.00 -7.42 -24.96
C LEU A 20 0.61 -7.83 -25.44
N LYS A 21 0.11 -7.11 -26.45
CA LYS A 21 -1.05 -7.52 -27.24
C LYS A 21 -0.61 -8.61 -28.23
N GLN A 22 -0.58 -9.86 -27.79
CA GLN A 22 -0.91 -11.10 -28.55
C GLN A 22 -0.51 -12.37 -27.76
N ASN A 23 -1.39 -13.38 -27.80
CA ASN A 23 -1.25 -14.79 -27.39
C ASN A 23 -1.66 -15.27 -25.97
N LYS A 24 -2.68 -16.17 -26.02
CA LYS A 24 -3.23 -17.29 -25.22
C LYS A 24 -2.75 -17.63 -23.79
N SER A 25 -1.91 -16.86 -23.10
CA SER A 25 -1.59 -17.11 -21.68
C SER A 25 -1.58 -15.82 -20.87
N PHE A 26 -2.78 -15.29 -20.58
CA PHE A 26 -2.95 -14.07 -19.80
C PHE A 26 -2.73 -14.29 -18.31
N VAL A 27 -3.12 -15.46 -17.78
CA VAL A 27 -3.05 -15.77 -16.34
C VAL A 27 -1.61 -15.83 -15.83
N CYS A 28 -0.72 -16.52 -16.56
CA CYS A 28 0.68 -16.65 -16.16
C CYS A 28 1.46 -15.32 -16.28
N LYS A 29 1.05 -14.43 -17.18
CA LYS A 29 1.70 -13.12 -17.39
C LYS A 29 1.30 -12.11 -16.31
N LEU A 30 0.06 -12.15 -15.84
CA LEU A 30 -0.42 -11.25 -14.79
C LEU A 30 0.27 -11.54 -13.45
N HIS A 31 0.40 -12.82 -13.08
CA HIS A 31 1.10 -13.24 -11.88
C HIS A 31 2.58 -12.81 -11.89
N LYS A 32 3.26 -12.95 -13.03
CA LYS A 32 4.65 -12.48 -13.18
C LYS A 32 4.77 -10.96 -13.07
N ALA A 33 3.79 -10.21 -13.59
CA ALA A 33 3.80 -8.76 -13.53
C ALA A 33 3.51 -8.22 -12.12
N SER A 34 2.64 -8.87 -11.34
CA SER A 34 2.40 -8.51 -9.95
C SER A 34 3.63 -8.81 -9.08
N GLN A 35 4.26 -9.96 -9.29
CA GLN A 35 5.49 -10.34 -8.59
C GLN A 35 6.65 -9.37 -8.89
N ALA A 36 6.92 -9.08 -10.17
CA ALA A 36 7.99 -8.16 -10.56
C ALA A 36 7.76 -6.73 -10.01
N TRP A 37 6.50 -6.30 -9.92
CA TRP A 37 6.18 -5.02 -9.28
C TRP A 37 6.42 -5.05 -7.77
N PHE A 38 6.03 -6.13 -7.09
CA PHE A 38 6.25 -6.29 -5.66
C PHE A 38 7.75 -6.32 -5.33
N GLU A 39 8.56 -7.02 -6.12
CA GLU A 39 10.02 -7.06 -5.98
C GLU A 39 10.64 -5.66 -6.16
N ARG A 40 10.20 -4.92 -7.19
CA ARG A 40 10.65 -3.53 -7.41
C ARG A 40 10.23 -2.60 -6.28
N LEU A 41 9.01 -2.73 -5.78
CA LEU A 41 8.51 -1.96 -4.64
C LEU A 41 9.35 -2.26 -3.39
N THR A 42 9.57 -3.54 -3.10
CA THR A 42 10.37 -4.00 -1.97
C THR A 42 11.76 -3.38 -2.02
N PHE A 43 12.43 -3.45 -3.17
CA PHE A 43 13.74 -2.84 -3.36
C PHE A 43 13.72 -1.32 -3.10
N ALA A 44 12.73 -0.60 -3.63
CA ALA A 44 12.58 0.83 -3.38
C ALA A 44 12.34 1.15 -1.90
N LEU A 45 11.51 0.37 -1.20
CA LEU A 45 11.23 0.55 0.23
C LEU A 45 12.48 0.32 1.08
N LEU A 46 13.24 -0.74 0.80
CA LEU A 46 14.52 -0.99 1.47
C LEU A 46 15.50 0.17 1.26
N HIS A 47 15.57 0.73 0.05
CA HIS A 47 16.38 1.92 -0.23
C HIS A 47 15.92 3.19 0.49
N LEU A 48 14.62 3.31 0.75
CA LEU A 48 14.04 4.40 1.53
C LEU A 48 14.22 4.21 3.05
N GLY A 49 14.83 3.10 3.48
CA GLY A 49 15.14 2.79 4.88
C GLY A 49 14.09 1.94 5.58
N PHE A 50 13.05 1.47 4.89
CA PHE A 50 12.11 0.52 5.46
C PHE A 50 12.75 -0.85 5.67
N VAL A 51 12.21 -1.59 6.62
CA VAL A 51 12.60 -2.96 6.95
C VAL A 51 11.40 -3.87 6.75
N SER A 52 11.58 -4.97 6.03
CA SER A 52 10.55 -6.01 5.91
C SER A 52 10.39 -6.73 7.25
N SER A 53 9.15 -6.95 7.66
CA SER A 53 8.83 -7.77 8.81
C SER A 53 9.24 -9.23 8.55
N LYS A 54 9.70 -9.90 9.61
CA LYS A 54 10.05 -11.33 9.57
C LYS A 54 8.81 -12.22 9.57
N CYS A 55 7.72 -11.75 10.18
CA CYS A 55 6.49 -12.53 10.32
C CYS A 55 5.59 -12.39 9.09
N ASP A 56 5.68 -11.26 8.37
CA ASP A 56 4.87 -10.96 7.20
C ASP A 56 5.71 -10.20 6.16
N PRO A 57 6.09 -10.83 5.03
CA PRO A 57 6.87 -10.18 3.97
C PRO A 57 6.17 -9.01 3.29
N SER A 58 4.85 -8.88 3.45
CA SER A 58 4.07 -7.77 2.92
C SER A 58 4.06 -6.53 3.81
N LEU A 59 4.54 -6.68 5.05
CA LEU A 59 4.59 -5.63 6.06
C LEU A 59 5.99 -5.03 6.13
N PHE A 60 6.07 -3.72 5.95
CA PHE A 60 7.29 -2.94 6.04
C PHE A 60 7.17 -1.92 7.17
N THR A 61 8.23 -1.75 7.94
CA THR A 61 8.27 -0.78 9.02
C THR A 61 9.47 0.14 8.88
N LEU A 62 9.30 1.38 9.31
CA LEU A 62 10.35 2.38 9.38
C LEU A 62 10.26 3.04 10.75
N SER A 63 11.40 3.19 11.40
CA SER A 63 11.53 3.95 12.64
C SER A 63 12.52 5.09 12.42
N GLN A 64 12.06 6.32 12.63
CA GLN A 64 12.87 7.52 12.52
C GLN A 64 12.76 8.30 13.83
N GLY A 65 13.73 8.11 14.72
CA GLY A 65 13.65 8.65 16.08
C GLY A 65 12.47 8.05 16.84
N ASN A 66 11.56 8.90 17.32
CA ASN A 66 10.34 8.49 18.03
C ASN A 66 9.14 8.28 17.10
N HIS A 67 9.33 8.43 15.78
CA HIS A 67 8.26 8.30 14.79
C HIS A 67 8.32 6.96 14.08
N HIS A 68 7.14 6.42 13.75
CA HIS A 68 6.97 5.11 13.15
C HIS A 68 6.06 5.19 11.94
N VAL A 69 6.49 4.56 10.84
CA VAL A 69 5.66 4.29 9.68
C VAL A 69 5.57 2.80 9.47
N ILE A 70 4.37 2.34 9.19
CA ILE A 70 4.06 0.98 8.84
C ILE A 70 3.41 1.02 7.46
N MET A 71 3.88 0.17 6.57
CA MET A 71 3.33 0.00 5.24
C MET A 71 2.96 -1.45 5.02
N LEU A 72 1.72 -1.71 4.63
CA LEU A 72 1.22 -3.04 4.30
C LEU A 72 0.87 -3.08 2.83
N VAL A 73 1.44 -4.04 2.10
CA VAL A 73 1.27 -4.17 0.64
C VAL A 73 0.42 -5.39 0.33
N TYR A 74 -0.78 -5.20 -0.19
CA TYR A 74 -1.66 -6.29 -0.60
C TYR A 74 -1.99 -6.21 -2.09
N VAL A 75 -1.35 -7.06 -2.90
CA VAL A 75 -1.57 -7.19 -4.36
C VAL A 75 -1.48 -5.84 -5.11
N ASP A 76 -2.59 -5.10 -5.21
CA ASP A 76 -2.71 -3.82 -5.91
C ASP A 76 -2.90 -2.62 -4.97
N ASP A 77 -3.13 -2.88 -3.68
CA ASP A 77 -3.44 -1.89 -2.66
C ASP A 77 -2.28 -1.79 -1.66
N ILE A 78 -1.90 -0.57 -1.30
CA ILE A 78 -0.90 -0.30 -0.26
C ILE A 78 -1.59 0.52 0.83
N ILE A 79 -1.55 0.03 2.06
CA ILE A 79 -1.87 0.84 3.24
C ILE A 79 -0.57 1.41 3.76
N ILE A 80 -0.55 2.71 4.00
CA ILE A 80 0.49 3.36 4.79
C ILE A 80 -0.13 3.98 6.03
N THR A 81 0.48 3.75 7.18
CA THR A 81 0.07 4.34 8.44
C THR A 81 1.25 4.74 9.30
N GLY A 82 1.05 5.67 10.22
CA GLY A 82 2.09 6.16 11.10
C GLY A 82 1.55 7.18 12.09
N ASP A 83 2.44 7.67 12.93
CA ASP A 83 2.12 8.61 14.00
C ASP A 83 2.18 10.09 13.58
N GLN A 84 2.82 10.39 12.44
CA GLN A 84 2.97 11.74 11.92
C GLN A 84 2.55 11.87 10.44
N LEU A 85 1.55 12.72 10.18
CA LEU A 85 1.00 12.91 8.83
C LEU A 85 2.03 13.45 7.82
N SER A 86 2.86 14.42 8.22
CA SER A 86 3.88 14.99 7.33
C SER A 86 4.89 13.94 6.88
N LEU A 87 5.21 12.99 7.75
CA LEU A 87 6.14 11.90 7.48
C LEU A 87 5.48 10.85 6.56
N ILE A 88 4.20 10.52 6.79
CA ILE A 88 3.42 9.70 5.85
C ILE A 88 3.40 10.35 4.46
N GLN A 89 3.03 11.64 4.36
CA GLN A 89 2.99 12.37 3.09
C GLN A 89 4.34 12.45 2.40
N HIS A 90 5.44 12.57 3.16
CA HIS A 90 6.79 12.53 2.62
C HIS A 90 7.07 11.20 1.89
N TYR A 91 6.75 10.07 2.51
CA TYR A 91 6.97 8.75 1.92
C TYR A 91 6.01 8.44 0.78
N ILE A 92 4.74 8.87 0.87
CA ILE A 92 3.80 8.80 -0.25
C ILE A 92 4.35 9.57 -1.46
N SER A 93 4.82 10.80 -1.25
CA SER A 93 5.39 11.64 -2.30
C SER A 93 6.61 10.98 -2.95
N LYS A 94 7.53 10.43 -2.12
CA LYS A 94 8.70 9.67 -2.61
C LYS A 94 8.29 8.47 -3.45
N LEU A 95 7.33 7.68 -2.99
CA LEU A 95 6.84 6.53 -3.76
C LEU A 95 6.14 6.95 -5.06
N ASN A 96 5.36 8.02 -5.03
CA ASN A 96 4.69 8.58 -6.21
C ASN A 96 5.68 8.99 -7.33
N THR A 97 6.93 9.35 -6.98
CA THR A 97 7.95 9.63 -8.00
C THR A 97 8.41 8.40 -8.77
N GLN A 98 8.31 7.20 -8.20
CA GLN A 98 8.82 5.96 -8.78
C GLN A 98 7.71 5.01 -9.27
N PHE A 99 6.58 5.05 -8.59
CA PHE A 99 5.40 4.25 -8.84
C PHE A 99 4.27 5.23 -9.05
N ALA A 100 3.61 5.21 -10.21
CA ALA A 100 2.40 6.01 -10.42
C ALA A 100 1.28 5.48 -9.50
N LEU A 101 1.28 5.87 -8.23
CA LEU A 101 0.26 5.48 -7.28
C LEU A 101 -0.87 6.50 -7.32
N LYS A 102 -2.09 6.03 -7.16
CA LYS A 102 -3.24 6.88 -6.94
C LYS A 102 -3.50 6.95 -5.45
N GLU A 103 -3.42 8.15 -4.90
CA GLU A 103 -3.90 8.43 -3.55
C GLU A 103 -5.43 8.31 -3.53
N LEU A 104 -5.95 7.41 -2.69
CA LEU A 104 -7.38 7.23 -2.49
C LEU A 104 -7.88 7.94 -1.23
N GLY A 105 -6.99 8.57 -0.48
CA GLY A 105 -7.30 9.28 0.76
C GLY A 105 -7.28 8.37 1.99
N ASN A 106 -8.08 8.72 2.99
CA ASN A 106 -8.18 7.95 4.22
C ASN A 106 -8.69 6.53 3.94
N LEU A 107 -8.24 5.59 4.78
CA LEU A 107 -8.67 4.20 4.72
C LEU A 107 -10.16 4.08 5.10
N GLU A 108 -11.04 4.16 4.10
CA GLU A 108 -12.49 3.91 4.24
C GLU A 108 -12.86 2.49 3.81
N TYR A 109 -12.05 1.88 2.95
CA TYR A 109 -12.26 0.51 2.46
C TYR A 109 -10.92 -0.19 2.28
N PHE A 110 -10.80 -1.42 2.78
CA PHE A 110 -9.66 -2.29 2.56
C PHE A 110 -10.10 -3.72 2.32
N LEU A 111 -9.70 -4.34 1.20
CA LEU A 111 -10.08 -5.73 0.84
C LEU A 111 -11.60 -5.98 0.78
N GLY A 112 -12.40 -4.93 0.52
CA GLY A 112 -13.86 -5.01 0.56
C GLY A 112 -14.47 -4.96 1.97
N ILE A 113 -13.65 -4.71 2.99
CA ILE A 113 -14.06 -4.37 4.35
C ILE A 113 -14.15 -2.85 4.45
N GLU A 114 -15.29 -2.35 4.89
CA GLU A 114 -15.51 -0.94 5.16
C GLU A 114 -14.93 -0.59 6.54
N VAL A 115 -14.21 0.52 6.61
CA VAL A 115 -13.53 1.01 7.79
C VAL A 115 -14.20 2.32 8.21
N HIS A 116 -14.91 2.29 9.32
CA HIS A 116 -15.58 3.44 9.91
C HIS A 116 -14.72 4.01 11.04
N HIS A 117 -14.32 5.27 10.89
CA HIS A 117 -13.57 6.00 11.91
C HIS A 117 -14.54 6.61 12.92
N LEU A 118 -14.54 6.10 14.15
CA LEU A 118 -15.41 6.58 15.22
C LEU A 118 -14.78 7.80 15.91
N GLN A 119 -15.62 8.68 16.46
CA GLN A 119 -15.19 9.94 17.10
C GLN A 119 -14.26 9.74 18.30
N ASN A 120 -14.30 8.55 18.93
CA ASN A 120 -13.40 8.16 20.01
C ASN A 120 -12.02 7.65 19.52
N GLY A 121 -11.75 7.69 18.21
CA GLY A 121 -10.53 7.19 17.58
C GLY A 121 -10.48 5.68 17.39
N SER A 122 -11.58 4.95 17.66
CA SER A 122 -11.67 3.52 17.36
C SER A 122 -12.08 3.28 15.90
N LEU A 123 -11.66 2.13 15.36
CA LEU A 123 -12.03 1.69 14.02
C LEU A 123 -13.12 0.63 14.12
N PHE A 124 -14.23 0.84 13.42
CA PHE A 124 -15.27 -0.15 13.25
C PHE A 124 -15.18 -0.74 11.84
N LEU A 125 -15.05 -2.06 11.75
CA LEU A 125 -14.91 -2.79 10.49
C LEU A 125 -16.23 -3.48 10.15
N SER A 126 -16.79 -3.22 8.97
CA SER A 126 -17.98 -3.92 8.46
C SER A 126 -17.71 -4.54 7.10
N GLN A 127 -18.34 -5.68 6.81
CA GLN A 127 -18.26 -6.31 5.48
C GLN A 127 -19.68 -6.57 4.98
N THR A 128 -20.35 -5.51 4.58
CA THR A 128 -21.78 -5.53 4.21
C THR A 128 -22.01 -5.85 2.73
N LYS A 129 -20.95 -5.77 1.92
CA LYS A 129 -21.02 -5.81 0.44
C LYS A 129 -20.73 -7.20 -0.16
N TYR A 130 -20.30 -8.16 0.65
CA TYR A 130 -20.13 -9.56 0.26
C TYR A 130 -21.11 -10.42 1.06
N VAL A 131 -22.31 -10.60 0.51
CA VAL A 131 -23.28 -11.65 0.88
C VAL A 131 -23.62 -12.41 -0.39
#